data_AF-A0A1L9X0P2-F1
#
_entry.id   AF-A0A1L9X0P2-F1
#
_cell.length_a   1.000
_cell.length_b   1.000
_cell.length_c   1.000
_cell.angle_alpha   90.00
_cell.angle_beta   90.00
_cell.angle_gamma   90.00
#
_symmetry.space_group_name_H-M   'P 1'
#
loop_
_entity.id
_entity.type
_entity.pdbx_description
1 polymer ?
#
loop_
_entity_poly.entity_id
_entity_poly.type
_entity_poly.pdbx_seq_one_letter_code
_entity_poly.pdbx_strand_id
1 'polypeptide(L)'
;MTQSPMTPKTLDPITLFHTPSNPASKNAYKILQRASTLAQSPDAPAGGRGEFQLEVTTAPPTTDQLRNILDYVTGNPAGAGAPDKGMRYAVGEVVRGAKDAEEAIRRFKGDPEGVFVRPISIGRMGRRLLGIMSRRF
;
A
#
# COMPACT_ATOMS: atom_id res chain seq x y z
N MET A 1 -32.02 12.84 -27.22
CA MET A 1 -31.13 11.75 -26.78
C MET A 1 -30.38 12.26 -25.56
N THR A 2 -30.82 11.89 -24.37
CA THR A 2 -30.24 12.37 -23.11
C THR A 2 -29.00 11.53 -22.80
N GLN A 3 -27.82 12.09 -23.01
CA GLN A 3 -26.57 11.48 -22.60
C GLN A 3 -26.50 11.57 -21.07
N SER A 4 -26.59 10.43 -20.38
CA SER A 4 -26.42 10.34 -18.93
C SER A 4 -25.09 10.99 -18.53
N PRO A 5 -25.02 11.75 -17.42
CA PRO A 5 -23.75 12.25 -16.93
C PRO A 5 -22.89 11.04 -16.57
N MET A 6 -21.80 10.84 -17.31
CA MET A 6 -20.74 9.92 -16.94
C MET A 6 -20.19 10.42 -15.61
N THR A 7 -20.63 9.85 -14.50
CA THR A 7 -20.00 10.07 -13.20
C THR A 7 -18.52 9.76 -13.38
N PRO A 8 -17.59 10.69 -13.11
CA PRO A 8 -16.17 10.37 -13.17
C PRO A 8 -15.93 9.22 -12.20
N LYS A 9 -15.62 8.06 -12.74
CA LYS A 9 -15.24 6.87 -11.98
C LYS A 9 -14.00 7.29 -11.20
N THR A 10 -14.16 7.60 -9.92
CA THR A 10 -13.06 8.08 -9.10
C THR A 10 -12.14 6.90 -8.89
N LEU A 11 -11.03 6.87 -9.63
CA LEU A 11 -10.04 5.80 -9.51
C LEU A 11 -9.49 5.80 -8.09
N ASP A 12 -9.44 4.61 -7.50
CA ASP A 12 -8.91 4.49 -6.15
C ASP A 12 -7.38 4.58 -6.21
N PRO A 13 -6.75 5.50 -5.46
CA PRO A 13 -5.32 5.63 -5.52
C PRO A 13 -4.63 4.52 -4.72
N ILE A 14 -3.60 3.94 -5.33
CA ILE A 14 -2.64 3.06 -4.68
C ILE A 14 -1.39 3.90 -4.40
N THR A 15 -1.11 4.19 -3.14
CA THR A 15 0.10 4.91 -2.73
C THR A 15 1.24 3.93 -2.49
N LEU A 16 2.34 4.08 -3.24
CA LEU A 16 3.61 3.41 -3.05
C LEU A 16 4.58 4.31 -2.28
N PHE A 17 4.97 3.87 -1.09
CA PHE A 17 6.07 4.46 -0.33
C PHE A 17 7.40 3.92 -0.87
N HIS A 18 8.10 4.77 -1.61
CA HIS A 18 9.24 4.42 -2.45
C HIS A 18 10.56 4.96 -1.89
N THR A 19 11.63 4.16 -1.97
CA THR A 19 13.01 4.62 -1.80
C THR A 19 13.78 4.40 -3.10
N PRO A 20 14.17 5.45 -3.83
CA PRO A 20 14.82 5.31 -5.14
C PRO A 20 16.19 4.64 -5.07
N SER A 21 16.86 4.66 -3.91
CA SER A 21 18.12 3.95 -3.71
C SER A 21 17.94 2.45 -3.45
N ASN A 22 16.71 1.97 -3.19
CA ASN A 22 16.44 0.55 -2.89
C ASN A 22 15.99 -0.21 -4.16
N PRO A 23 16.71 -1.27 -4.59
CA PRO A 23 16.35 -2.05 -5.77
C PRO A 23 14.97 -2.73 -5.67
N ALA A 24 14.58 -3.22 -4.48
CA ALA A 24 13.25 -3.78 -4.25
C ALA A 24 12.15 -2.73 -4.51
N SER A 25 12.41 -1.49 -4.10
CA SER A 25 11.51 -0.36 -4.32
C SER A 25 11.39 0.04 -5.79
N LYS A 26 12.48 -0.04 -6.56
CA LYS A 26 12.45 0.15 -8.03
C LYS A 26 11.63 -0.93 -8.72
N ASN A 27 11.76 -2.18 -8.31
CA ASN A 27 10.98 -3.29 -8.87
C ASN A 27 9.49 -3.14 -8.54
N ALA A 28 9.16 -2.82 -7.30
CA ALA A 28 7.81 -2.48 -6.87
C ALA A 28 7.17 -1.39 -7.73
N TYR A 29 7.89 -0.29 -7.96
CA TYR A 29 7.44 0.79 -8.82
C TYR A 29 7.17 0.33 -10.25
N LYS A 30 8.10 -0.40 -10.88
CA LYS A 30 7.94 -0.91 -12.25
C LYS A 30 6.72 -1.84 -12.39
N ILE A 31 6.49 -2.71 -11.40
CA ILE A 31 5.35 -3.64 -11.41
C ILE A 31 4.03 -2.85 -11.33
N LEU A 32 3.92 -1.93 -10.37
CA LEU A 32 2.71 -1.15 -10.18
C LEU A 32 2.45 -0.20 -11.35
N GLN A 33 3.50 0.40 -11.92
CA GLN A 33 3.39 1.25 -13.09
C GLN A 33 2.84 0.46 -14.29
N ARG A 34 3.40 -0.73 -14.57
CA ARG A 34 2.90 -1.61 -15.64
C ARG A 34 1.46 -2.03 -15.39
N ALA A 35 1.11 -2.39 -14.15
CA ALA A 35 -0.24 -2.76 -13.79
C ALA A 35 -1.23 -1.60 -13.99
N SER A 36 -0.83 -0.37 -13.65
CA SER A 36 -1.63 0.84 -13.88
C SER A 36 -1.86 1.07 -15.37
N THR A 37 -0.82 0.97 -16.20
CA THR A 37 -0.94 1.15 -17.66
C THR A 37 -1.83 0.08 -18.28
N LEU A 38 -1.71 -1.18 -17.86
CA LEU A 38 -2.54 -2.27 -18.35
C LEU A 38 -4.00 -2.12 -17.93
N ALA A 39 -4.26 -1.64 -16.71
CA ALA A 39 -5.62 -1.42 -16.21
C ALA A 39 -6.34 -0.28 -16.93
N GLN A 40 -5.60 0.71 -17.43
CA GLN A 40 -6.13 1.83 -18.22
C GLN A 40 -6.27 1.50 -19.72
N SER A 41 -5.86 0.30 -20.15
CA SER A 41 -5.93 -0.10 -21.54
C SER A 41 -7.37 -0.52 -21.89
N PRO A 42 -7.86 -0.23 -23.12
CA PRO A 42 -9.23 -0.61 -23.54
C PRO A 42 -9.43 -2.13 -23.62
N ASP A 43 -8.35 -2.91 -23.70
CA ASP A 43 -8.32 -4.38 -23.66
C ASP A 43 -8.15 -4.96 -22.24
N ALA A 44 -8.34 -4.14 -21.19
CA ALA A 44 -8.20 -4.63 -19.82
C ALA A 44 -9.21 -5.77 -19.56
N PRO A 45 -8.75 -6.94 -19.05
CA PRO A 45 -9.63 -8.07 -18.82
C PRO A 45 -10.71 -7.70 -17.80
N ALA A 46 -11.96 -7.98 -18.13
CA ALA A 46 -13.11 -7.81 -17.25
C ALA A 46 -12.96 -8.78 -16.04
N GLY A 47 -12.36 -8.28 -14.95
CA GLY A 47 -12.00 -9.06 -13.77
C GLY A 47 -10.60 -8.78 -13.21
N GLY A 48 -9.77 -7.99 -13.90
CA GLY A 48 -8.55 -7.43 -13.32
C GLY A 48 -8.84 -6.53 -12.12
N ARG A 49 -7.84 -6.30 -11.24
CA ARG A 49 -7.90 -5.19 -10.28
C ARG A 49 -8.23 -3.96 -11.10
N GLY A 50 -9.43 -3.40 -10.92
CA GLY A 50 -9.95 -2.32 -11.76
C GLY A 50 -8.99 -1.15 -11.86
N GLU A 51 -9.26 -0.25 -12.80
CA GLU A 51 -8.52 1.00 -12.98
C GLU A 51 -8.19 1.64 -11.62
N PHE A 52 -6.91 1.93 -11.39
CA PHE A 52 -6.43 2.54 -10.16
C PHE A 52 -5.41 3.63 -10.50
N GLN A 53 -5.29 4.62 -9.63
CA GLN A 53 -4.29 5.69 -9.78
C GLN A 53 -3.04 5.30 -8.99
N LEU A 54 -1.90 5.09 -9.65
CA LEU A 54 -0.64 4.90 -8.91
C LEU A 54 -0.12 6.25 -8.40
N GLU A 55 -0.07 6.41 -7.08
CA GLU A 55 0.63 7.51 -6.41
C GLU A 55 1.98 7.00 -5.89
N VAL A 56 3.05 7.75 -6.13
CA VAL A 56 4.38 7.39 -5.62
C VAL A 56 4.87 8.52 -4.73
N THR A 57 5.28 8.17 -3.51
CA THR A 57 5.81 9.13 -2.56
C THR A 57 7.10 8.62 -1.94
N THR A 58 8.07 9.50 -1.79
CA THR A 58 9.30 9.22 -1.03
C THR A 58 9.16 9.64 0.43
N ALA A 59 8.15 10.45 0.76
CA ALA A 59 7.87 10.86 2.14
C ALA A 59 7.40 9.66 2.97
N PRO A 60 7.64 9.66 4.29
CA PRO A 60 7.06 8.67 5.19
C PRO A 60 5.52 8.81 5.24
N PRO A 61 4.79 7.76 5.64
CA PRO A 61 3.33 7.86 5.82
C PRO A 61 2.96 8.85 6.92
N THR A 62 1.71 9.30 6.93
CA THR A 62 1.16 9.94 8.12
C THR A 62 1.02 8.92 9.26
N THR A 63 0.97 9.38 10.52
CA THR A 63 0.76 8.48 11.66
C THR A 63 -0.56 7.70 11.57
N ASP A 64 -1.60 8.30 10.99
CA ASP A 64 -2.88 7.61 10.73
C ASP A 64 -2.71 6.48 9.71
N GLN A 65 -2.05 6.77 8.59
CA GLN A 65 -1.71 5.75 7.60
C GLN A 65 -0.89 4.62 8.23
N LEU A 66 0.10 4.94 9.08
CA LEU A 66 0.88 3.91 9.78
C LEU A 66 0.00 3.05 10.70
N ARG A 67 -0.95 3.62 11.44
CA ARG A 67 -1.89 2.82 12.26
C ARG A 67 -2.69 1.85 11.41
N ASN A 68 -3.22 2.32 10.27
CA ASN A 68 -3.97 1.47 9.34
C ASN A 68 -3.10 0.35 8.75
N ILE A 69 -1.82 0.64 8.46
CA ILE A 69 -0.84 -0.35 8.00
C ILE A 69 -0.59 -1.40 9.10
N LEU A 70 -0.39 -0.97 10.34
CA LEU A 70 -0.14 -1.86 11.48
C LEU A 70 -1.34 -2.76 11.78
N ASP A 71 -2.55 -2.21 11.83
CA ASP A 71 -3.82 -2.93 12.05
C ASP A 71 -4.02 -4.06 11.03
N TYR A 72 -3.69 -3.80 9.77
CA TYR A 72 -3.79 -4.79 8.72
C TYR A 72 -2.74 -5.90 8.81
N VAL A 73 -1.48 -5.59 9.17
CA VAL A 73 -0.43 -6.63 9.23
C VAL A 73 -0.54 -7.52 10.46
N THR A 74 -1.06 -7.00 11.57
CA THR A 74 -1.24 -7.76 12.82
C THR A 74 -2.49 -8.64 12.81
N GLY A 75 -3.31 -8.60 11.75
CA GLY A 75 -4.46 -9.47 11.60
C GLY A 75 -5.69 -9.00 12.39
N ASN A 76 -5.80 -7.71 12.71
CA ASN A 76 -7.01 -7.10 13.24
C ASN A 76 -7.71 -6.30 12.13
N PRO A 77 -8.19 -6.90 11.03
CA PRO A 77 -8.71 -6.13 9.90
C PRO A 77 -10.01 -5.42 10.31
N ALA A 78 -9.93 -4.14 10.65
CA ALA A 78 -11.09 -3.26 10.65
C ALA A 78 -11.56 -3.03 9.20
N GLY A 79 -12.15 -4.05 8.57
CA GLY A 79 -12.97 -3.92 7.35
C GLY A 79 -12.44 -4.54 6.05
N ALA A 80 -11.33 -5.28 6.04
CA ALA A 80 -10.86 -5.95 4.82
C ALA A 80 -11.24 -7.44 4.82
N GLY A 81 -12.36 -7.77 4.16
CA GLY A 81 -12.92 -9.13 4.04
C GLY A 81 -12.05 -10.13 3.28
N ALA A 82 -10.90 -10.51 3.85
CA ALA A 82 -10.17 -11.71 3.48
C ALA A 82 -10.24 -12.69 4.66
N PRO A 83 -10.87 -13.86 4.50
CA PRO A 83 -10.96 -14.85 5.56
C PRO A 83 -9.56 -15.42 5.85
N ASP A 84 -9.33 -15.73 7.13
CA ASP A 84 -8.30 -16.64 7.63
C ASP A 84 -6.86 -16.45 7.14
N LYS A 85 -5.99 -15.91 8.01
CA LYS A 85 -4.60 -16.37 8.27
C LYS A 85 -3.79 -15.32 9.03
N GLY A 86 -3.91 -15.31 10.36
CA GLY A 86 -2.94 -14.75 11.32
C GLY A 86 -2.28 -13.39 10.99
N MET A 87 -1.17 -13.09 11.67
CA MET A 87 -0.32 -11.96 11.29
C MET A 87 0.24 -12.19 9.87
N ARG A 88 0.03 -11.24 8.96
CA ARG A 88 0.55 -11.32 7.57
C ARG A 88 2.01 -10.87 7.49
N TYR A 89 2.41 -9.95 8.35
CA TYR A 89 3.77 -9.43 8.48
C TYR A 89 4.04 -9.06 9.93
N ALA A 90 5.29 -9.17 10.37
CA ALA A 90 5.65 -8.71 11.70
C ALA A 90 5.67 -7.17 11.75
N VAL A 91 5.37 -6.60 12.92
CA VAL A 91 5.43 -5.13 13.10
C VAL A 91 6.82 -4.57 12.76
N GLY A 92 7.87 -5.33 13.07
CA GLY A 92 9.26 -5.03 12.71
C GLY A 92 9.53 -4.93 11.20
N GLU A 93 8.71 -5.56 10.36
CA GLU A 93 8.78 -5.47 8.89
C GLU A 93 8.14 -4.18 8.35
N VAL A 94 7.37 -3.47 9.17
CA VAL A 94 6.81 -2.15 8.84
C VAL A 94 7.64 -1.03 9.47
N VAL A 95 8.00 -1.20 10.74
CA VAL A 95 8.82 -0.25 11.51
C VAL A 95 10.01 -0.98 12.12
N ARG A 96 11.21 -0.65 11.65
CA ARG A 96 12.46 -1.29 12.08
C ARG A 96 12.63 -1.21 13.59
N GLY A 97 12.90 -2.37 14.19
CA GLY A 97 13.17 -2.50 15.61
C GLY A 97 11.94 -2.41 16.50
N ALA A 98 10.73 -2.25 15.96
CA ALA A 98 9.50 -2.31 16.73
C ALA A 98 9.08 -3.76 16.99
N LYS A 99 8.66 -4.04 18.23
CA LYS A 99 8.16 -5.35 18.66
C LYS A 99 6.64 -5.46 18.57
N ASP A 100 5.97 -4.33 18.75
CA ASP A 100 4.52 -4.20 18.79
C ASP A 100 4.09 -2.84 18.21
N ALA A 101 2.78 -2.66 18.03
CA ALA A 101 2.21 -1.48 17.39
C ALA A 101 2.48 -0.19 18.19
N GLU A 102 2.54 -0.26 19.52
CA GLU A 102 2.79 0.90 20.36
C GLU A 102 4.24 1.37 20.19
N GLU A 103 5.19 0.45 20.25
CA GLU A 103 6.60 0.74 20.00
C GLU A 103 6.84 1.25 18.58
N ALA A 104 6.13 0.71 17.59
CA ALA A 104 6.18 1.17 16.20
C ALA A 104 5.75 2.63 16.06
N ILE A 105 4.61 3.02 16.64
CA ILE A 105 4.13 4.41 16.59
C ILE A 105 5.11 5.33 17.32
N ARG A 106 5.64 4.91 18.47
CA ARG A 106 6.58 5.73 19.25
C ARG A 106 7.87 6.00 18.49
N ARG A 107 8.47 4.96 17.90
CA ARG A 107 9.68 5.07 17.07
C ARG A 107 9.43 5.92 15.82
N PHE A 108 8.31 5.69 15.16
CA PHE A 108 7.95 6.41 13.94
C PHE A 108 7.76 7.91 14.17
N LYS A 109 7.20 8.33 15.32
CA LYS A 109 7.11 9.75 15.67
C LYS A 109 8.48 10.40 15.89
N GLY A 110 9.49 9.63 16.32
CA GLY A 110 10.84 10.13 16.57
C GLY A 110 11.71 10.22 15.31
N ASP A 111 11.61 9.22 14.42
CA ASP A 111 12.39 9.18 13.18
C ASP A 111 11.62 8.47 12.05
N PRO A 112 10.62 9.13 11.44
CA PRO A 112 9.72 8.49 10.48
C PRO A 112 10.43 8.02 9.21
N GLU A 113 11.53 8.67 8.82
CA GLU A 113 12.31 8.36 7.63
C GLU A 113 13.25 7.15 7.82
N GLY A 114 13.92 7.06 8.98
CA GLY A 114 14.90 6.01 9.21
C GLY A 114 14.32 4.69 9.70
N VAL A 115 13.17 4.71 10.38
CA VAL A 115 12.55 3.50 10.94
C VAL A 115 11.53 2.85 10.00
N PHE A 116 10.91 3.60 9.09
CA PHE A 116 9.89 3.03 8.20
C PHE A 116 10.52 2.18 7.10
N VAL A 117 10.06 0.93 6.97
CA VAL A 117 10.55 0.00 5.96
C VAL A 117 9.87 0.29 4.62
N ARG A 118 10.67 0.35 3.56
CA ARG A 118 10.22 0.61 2.18
C ARG A 118 10.78 -0.50 1.27
N PRO A 119 10.04 -0.95 0.24
CA PRO A 119 8.77 -0.40 -0.24
C PRO A 119 7.52 -0.97 0.46
N ILE A 120 6.50 -0.12 0.65
CA ILE A 120 5.16 -0.51 1.11
C ILE A 120 4.11 0.16 0.22
N SER A 121 3.05 -0.56 -0.14
CA SER A 121 1.94 -0.02 -0.94
C SER A 121 0.59 -0.15 -0.24
N ILE A 122 -0.19 0.93 -0.21
CA ILE A 122 -1.54 1.00 0.39
C ILE A 122 -2.59 1.36 -0.67
N GLY A 123 -3.80 0.80 -0.58
CA GLY A 123 -4.97 1.20 -1.39
C GLY A 123 -6.06 1.86 -0.55
N ARG A 124 -6.81 2.80 -1.12
CA ARG A 124 -7.85 3.60 -0.44
C ARG A 124 -9.23 2.91 -0.44
N MET A 125 -9.51 1.96 -1.34
CA MET A 125 -10.76 1.20 -1.40
C MET A 125 -10.74 0.09 -0.35
N GLY A 126 -10.98 0.49 0.90
CA GLY A 126 -11.18 -0.42 2.04
C GLY A 126 -9.92 -0.72 2.87
N ARG A 127 -9.07 0.30 3.14
CA ARG A 127 -7.96 0.20 4.12
C ARG A 127 -7.09 -1.05 3.94
N ARG A 128 -6.66 -1.33 2.70
CA ARG A 128 -5.96 -2.57 2.36
C ARG A 128 -4.50 -2.29 2.02
N LEU A 129 -3.58 -2.87 2.79
CA LEU A 129 -2.19 -3.00 2.36
C LEU A 129 -2.13 -3.97 1.18
N LEU A 130 -1.54 -3.50 0.08
CA LEU A 130 -1.40 -4.28 -1.14
C LEU A 130 -0.21 -5.26 -1.09
N GLY A 131 0.73 -5.01 -0.17
CA GLY A 131 1.85 -5.92 0.13
C GLY A 131 3.10 -5.17 0.58
N ILE A 132 3.98 -5.89 1.29
CA ILE A 132 5.36 -5.47 1.56
C ILE A 132 6.25 -6.24 0.57
N MET A 133 6.81 -5.54 -0.43
CA MET A 133 7.62 -6.17 -1.50
C MET A 133 9.09 -6.30 -1.10
N SER A 134 9.35 -6.73 0.13
CA SER A 134 10.72 -6.82 0.69
C SER A 134 11.34 -8.23 0.65
N ARG A 135 10.67 -9.23 0.07
CA ARG A 135 11.22 -10.60 -0.03
C ARG A 135 12.01 -10.80 -1.32
N ARG A 136 13.27 -11.20 -1.12
CA ARG A 136 14.32 -11.65 -2.05
C ARG A 136 13.80 -12.17 -3.39
N PHE A 137 14.32 -11.58 -4.48
CA PHE A 137 14.72 -12.32 -5.68
C PHE A 137 16.23 -12.47 -5.63
#